data_AF-A0A7S4MR26-F1
#
_entry.id   AF-A0A7S4MR26-F1
#
_cell.length_a   1.000
_cell.length_b   1.000
_cell.length_c   1.000
_cell.angle_alpha   90.00
_cell.angle_beta   90.00
_cell.angle_gamma   90.00
#
_symmetry.space_group_name_H-M   'P 1'
#
loop_
_entity.id
_entity.type
_entity.pdbx_description
1 polymer ?
#
loop_
_entity_poly.entity_id
_entity_poly.type
_entity_poly.pdbx_seq_one_letter_code
_entity_poly.pdbx_strand_id
1 'polypeptide(L)'
;RRFALCRGRSLSRKTTTMLALIVLCFLHCSLPPSSSSYFASASSSSSDAASSLLSLDSNDGPSHLIEGRRLFQLGEYSIAAPHFWKAVLFHAENSDGKYTVEDAFGPFIKCYAIQGRTADGFVFVAAESYGRGQKLMAEMYVQQALGVDPDHSGAKELKEIMDGGGDLRNL
;
A
#
# COMPACT_ATOMS: atom_id res chain seq x y z
N ARG A 1 -51.43 10.98 1.52
CA ARG A 1 -51.39 11.38 0.09
C ARG A 1 -51.22 12.89 -0.02
N ARG A 2 -49.99 13.39 -0.15
CA ARG A 2 -49.69 14.74 -0.65
C ARG A 2 -48.39 14.67 -1.44
N PHE A 3 -48.50 14.87 -2.75
CA PHE A 3 -47.40 15.02 -3.70
C PHE A 3 -46.91 16.47 -3.64
N ALA A 4 -45.59 16.67 -3.66
CA ALA A 4 -44.98 17.94 -4.01
C ALA A 4 -43.82 17.67 -4.98
N LEU A 5 -44.08 18.01 -6.25
CA LEU A 5 -43.13 18.08 -7.35
C LEU A 5 -42.42 19.43 -7.29
N CYS A 6 -41.10 19.44 -7.40
CA CYS A 6 -40.35 20.60 -7.92
C CYS A 6 -39.35 20.13 -8.97
N ARG A 7 -39.56 20.64 -10.19
CA ARG A 7 -38.70 20.60 -11.39
C ARG A 7 -37.55 21.61 -11.25
N GLY A 8 -36.42 21.36 -11.91
CA GLY A 8 -35.47 22.43 -12.26
C GLY A 8 -34.17 22.00 -12.93
N ARG A 9 -34.20 21.91 -14.29
CA ARG A 9 -33.15 22.22 -15.33
C ARG A 9 -31.68 21.82 -15.07
N SER A 10 -31.00 20.98 -15.86
CA SER A 10 -30.73 20.92 -17.33
C SER A 10 -29.68 21.91 -17.86
N LEU A 11 -28.77 21.35 -18.69
CA LEU A 11 -27.73 21.94 -19.58
C LEU A 11 -26.43 22.43 -18.88
N SER A 12 -25.21 22.29 -19.42
CA SER A 12 -24.76 21.97 -20.78
C SER A 12 -23.27 21.57 -20.81
N ARG A 13 -22.95 20.71 -21.78
CA ARG A 13 -21.66 20.23 -22.32
C ARG A 13 -20.51 21.26 -22.35
N LYS A 14 -19.26 20.80 -22.15
CA LYS A 14 -18.04 21.06 -22.97
C LYS A 14 -17.00 19.94 -22.74
N THR A 15 -16.81 19.02 -23.71
CA THR A 15 -15.59 18.83 -24.56
C THR A 15 -14.36 18.30 -23.79
N THR A 16 -13.98 17.02 -23.92
CA THR A 16 -13.21 16.38 -25.02
C THR A 16 -11.77 16.89 -25.15
N THR A 17 -10.84 15.93 -25.34
CA THR A 17 -9.43 16.03 -25.77
C THR A 17 -8.39 16.59 -24.80
N MET A 18 -7.54 15.70 -24.25
CA MET A 18 -6.08 15.83 -24.27
C MET A 18 -5.47 14.43 -24.09
N LEU A 19 -5.55 13.64 -25.16
CA LEU A 19 -4.81 12.41 -25.39
C LEU A 19 -3.78 12.76 -26.47
N ALA A 20 -2.63 13.31 -26.09
CA ALA A 20 -1.46 13.48 -26.94
C ALA A 20 -0.34 14.13 -26.11
N LEU A 21 0.75 13.38 -25.92
CA LEU A 21 2.17 13.81 -25.98
C LEU A 21 3.03 12.80 -25.22
N ILE A 22 3.06 11.59 -25.78
CA ILE A 22 4.23 10.72 -25.74
C ILE A 22 5.05 11.08 -26.98
N VAL A 23 6.37 11.09 -26.84
CA VAL A 23 7.40 11.33 -27.89
C VAL A 23 7.73 12.80 -28.14
N LEU A 24 8.81 13.28 -27.50
CA LEU A 24 9.91 14.08 -28.07
C LEU A 24 10.72 14.75 -26.95
N CYS A 25 11.84 14.14 -26.55
CA CYS A 25 13.06 14.83 -26.10
C CYS A 25 14.17 13.80 -25.77
N PHE A 26 14.58 13.06 -26.81
CA PHE A 26 15.97 12.61 -26.93
C PHE A 26 16.76 13.78 -27.55
N LEU A 27 18.00 13.96 -27.10
CA LEU A 27 19.05 14.87 -27.60
C LEU A 27 18.91 16.37 -27.28
N HIS A 28 19.61 16.81 -26.22
CA HIS A 28 20.60 17.89 -26.39
C HIS A 28 21.72 17.80 -25.34
N CYS A 29 22.94 17.69 -25.84
CA CYS A 29 24.20 17.82 -25.13
C CYS A 29 24.40 19.24 -24.59
N SER A 30 25.06 19.38 -23.45
CA SER A 30 26.07 20.43 -23.22
C SER A 30 27.00 20.07 -22.06
N LEU A 31 28.25 19.78 -22.42
CA LEU A 31 29.43 19.82 -21.54
C LEU A 31 29.66 21.25 -21.02
N PRO A 32 30.32 21.38 -19.87
CA PRO A 32 31.44 22.32 -19.78
C PRO A 32 32.75 21.68 -19.27
N PRO A 33 33.89 22.37 -19.47
CA PRO A 33 35.21 21.75 -19.52
C PRO A 33 35.93 21.65 -18.17
N SER A 34 36.90 20.74 -18.20
CA SER A 34 37.94 20.40 -17.23
C SER A 34 38.80 21.58 -16.73
N SER A 35 39.13 21.57 -15.43
CA SER A 35 40.49 21.30 -14.90
C SER A 35 40.67 21.94 -13.50
N SER A 36 40.96 21.14 -12.47
CA SER A 36 42.26 21.16 -11.79
C SER A 36 42.22 20.38 -10.47
N SER A 37 43.29 19.62 -10.28
CA SER A 37 43.57 18.60 -9.28
C SER A 37 43.89 19.16 -7.89
N TYR A 38 43.39 18.49 -6.85
CA TYR A 38 44.13 18.31 -5.59
C TYR A 38 44.01 16.85 -5.14
N PHE A 39 45.17 16.20 -5.10
CA PHE A 39 45.41 14.90 -4.50
C PHE A 39 45.33 15.02 -2.97
N ALA A 40 44.58 14.15 -2.30
CA ALA A 40 44.91 13.65 -0.98
C ALA A 40 44.33 12.24 -0.83
N SER A 41 45.24 11.28 -0.81
CA SER A 41 44.99 9.85 -0.67
C SER A 41 44.66 9.45 0.78
N ALA A 42 44.14 8.22 0.88
CA ALA A 42 44.17 7.33 2.04
C ALA A 42 42.97 7.52 2.99
N SER A 43 42.16 6.52 3.33
CA SER A 43 42.26 5.06 3.22
C SER A 43 40.87 4.44 3.42
N SER A 44 40.70 3.19 2.97
CA SER A 44 39.82 2.15 3.56
C SER A 44 38.33 2.51 3.72
N SER A 45 37.37 1.89 3.03
CA SER A 45 37.21 0.45 2.93
C SER A 45 36.23 0.08 1.81
N SER A 46 36.58 -1.01 1.13
CA SER A 46 35.72 -2.06 0.55
C SER A 46 34.34 -1.65 0.02
N SER A 47 34.27 -1.59 -1.31
CA SER A 47 33.42 -2.46 -2.13
C SER A 47 32.45 -3.42 -1.40
N ASP A 48 31.38 -2.93 -0.79
CA ASP A 48 30.24 -3.75 -0.33
C ASP A 48 28.89 -3.25 -0.88
N ALA A 49 28.89 -2.28 -1.80
CA ALA A 49 27.67 -1.68 -2.36
C ALA A 49 26.93 -2.57 -3.38
N ALA A 50 27.36 -3.81 -3.61
CA ALA A 50 26.76 -4.73 -4.57
C ALA A 50 26.41 -6.11 -4.00
N SER A 51 26.61 -6.34 -2.70
CA SER A 51 26.37 -7.64 -2.06
C SER A 51 25.55 -7.56 -0.78
N SER A 52 24.70 -6.54 -0.64
CA SER A 52 23.55 -6.63 0.27
C SER A 52 22.42 -7.38 -0.45
N LEU A 53 22.68 -8.66 -0.76
CA LEU A 53 21.62 -9.64 -0.87
C LEU A 53 20.98 -9.65 0.52
N LEU A 54 19.93 -8.84 0.66
CA LEU A 54 19.21 -8.60 1.91
C LEU A 54 18.91 -9.95 2.54
N SER A 55 19.70 -10.32 3.54
CA SER A 55 19.26 -11.28 4.53
C SER A 55 18.05 -10.61 5.17
N LEU A 56 16.86 -10.90 4.64
CA LEU A 56 15.61 -10.46 5.22
C LEU A 56 15.57 -11.07 6.61
N ASP A 57 16.02 -10.31 7.59
CA ASP A 57 15.68 -10.61 8.97
C ASP A 57 14.15 -10.67 9.03
N SER A 58 13.60 -11.79 9.49
CA SER A 58 12.17 -12.09 9.34
C SER A 58 11.28 -11.12 10.11
N ASN A 59 11.87 -10.34 11.01
CA ASN A 59 11.19 -9.41 11.91
C ASN A 59 11.59 -7.94 11.70
N ASP A 60 12.33 -7.60 10.63
CA ASP A 60 12.71 -6.20 10.36
C ASP A 60 11.69 -5.49 9.47
N GLY A 61 10.95 -4.55 10.06
CA GLY A 61 9.95 -3.73 9.35
C GLY A 61 10.50 -2.97 8.12
N PRO A 62 11.62 -2.23 8.24
CA PRO A 62 12.28 -1.57 7.11
C PRO A 62 12.63 -2.50 5.95
N SER A 63 13.22 -3.67 6.20
CA SER A 63 13.54 -4.65 5.15
C SER A 63 12.29 -5.14 4.42
N HIS A 64 11.21 -5.41 5.16
CA HIS A 64 9.93 -5.76 4.57
C HIS A 64 9.33 -4.63 3.73
N LEU A 65 9.47 -3.36 4.14
CA LEU A 65 9.02 -2.22 3.36
C LEU A 65 9.79 -2.09 2.04
N ILE A 66 11.12 -2.24 2.08
CA ILE A 66 11.99 -2.17 0.89
C ILE A 66 11.59 -3.27 -0.10
N GLU A 67 11.46 -4.50 0.36
CA GLU A 67 11.10 -5.62 -0.50
C GLU A 67 9.68 -5.51 -1.04
N GLY A 68 8.72 -5.07 -0.22
CA GLY A 68 7.36 -4.78 -0.67
C GLY A 68 7.33 -3.73 -1.79
N ARG A 69 8.13 -2.66 -1.69
CA ARG A 69 8.26 -1.64 -2.74
C ARG A 69 8.87 -2.21 -4.01
N ARG A 70 9.90 -3.04 -3.90
CA ARG A 70 10.54 -3.71 -5.05
C ARG A 70 9.53 -4.58 -5.80
N LEU A 71 8.80 -5.44 -5.09
CA LEU A 71 7.76 -6.31 -5.66
C LEU A 71 6.60 -5.51 -6.27
N PHE A 72 6.18 -4.42 -5.61
CA PHE A 72 5.15 -3.53 -6.12
C PHE A 72 5.53 -2.91 -7.47
N GLN A 73 6.79 -2.49 -7.63
CA GLN A 73 7.31 -1.93 -8.88
C GLN A 73 7.36 -2.98 -10.00
N LEU A 74 7.53 -4.26 -9.67
CA LEU A 74 7.45 -5.38 -10.61
C LEU A 74 6.01 -5.76 -10.99
N GLY A 75 5.01 -5.19 -10.32
CA GLY A 75 3.60 -5.55 -10.52
C GLY A 75 3.18 -6.84 -9.80
N GLU A 76 4.03 -7.39 -8.94
CA GLU A 76 3.77 -8.61 -8.18
C GLU A 76 2.96 -8.31 -6.91
N TYR A 77 1.75 -7.76 -7.09
CA TYR A 77 0.94 -7.20 -5.99
C TYR A 77 0.52 -8.24 -4.93
N SER A 78 0.28 -9.48 -5.35
CA SER A 78 -0.09 -10.59 -4.44
C SER A 78 1.06 -10.95 -3.49
N ILE A 79 2.30 -10.82 -3.95
CA ILE A 79 3.51 -11.10 -3.17
C ILE A 79 3.95 -9.84 -2.40
N ALA A 80 3.76 -8.64 -2.96
CA ALA A 80 4.08 -7.39 -2.31
C ALA A 80 3.23 -7.11 -1.06
N ALA A 81 1.92 -7.42 -1.12
CA ALA A 81 0.98 -7.15 -0.02
C ALA A 81 1.42 -7.71 1.34
N PRO A 82 1.76 -9.01 1.49
CA PRO A 82 2.21 -9.54 2.78
C PRO A 82 3.51 -8.90 3.29
N HIS A 83 4.41 -8.44 2.40
CA HIS A 83 5.59 -7.69 2.81
C HIS A 83 5.22 -6.33 3.42
N PHE A 84 4.32 -5.58 2.78
CA PHE A 84 3.82 -4.33 3.36
C PHE A 84 3.10 -4.56 4.68
N TRP A 85 2.29 -5.61 4.80
CA TRP A 85 1.63 -5.92 6.08
C TRP A 85 2.63 -6.22 7.20
N LYS A 86 3.66 -7.03 6.93
CA LYS A 86 4.74 -7.27 7.91
C LYS A 86 5.43 -5.97 8.33
N ALA A 87 5.67 -5.05 7.39
CA ALA A 87 6.22 -3.74 7.73
C ALA A 87 5.26 -2.92 8.62
N VAL A 88 3.94 -3.06 8.49
CA VAL A 88 2.99 -2.47 9.45
C VAL A 88 3.13 -3.11 10.83
N LEU A 89 3.21 -4.45 10.90
CA LEU A 89 3.28 -5.19 12.15
C LEU A 89 4.54 -4.89 12.96
N PHE A 90 5.69 -4.85 12.29
CA PHE A 90 6.99 -4.61 12.92
C PHE A 90 7.34 -3.11 13.00
N HIS A 91 6.39 -2.20 12.73
CA HIS A 91 6.64 -0.76 12.87
C HIS A 91 6.96 -0.35 14.31
N ALA A 92 6.39 -1.03 15.31
CA ALA A 92 6.69 -0.76 16.72
C ALA A 92 8.16 -1.04 17.09
N GLU A 93 8.83 -1.92 16.34
CA GLU A 93 10.24 -2.27 16.51
C GLU A 93 11.16 -1.29 15.75
N ASN A 94 10.59 -0.37 14.95
CA ASN A 94 11.32 0.66 14.22
C ASN A 94 11.75 1.80 15.15
N SER A 95 12.76 1.56 15.97
CA SER A 95 13.38 2.56 16.88
C SER A 95 13.89 3.80 16.16
N ASP A 96 14.20 3.66 14.88
CA ASP A 96 14.94 4.66 14.11
C ASP A 96 14.01 5.62 13.34
N GLY A 97 12.69 5.41 13.39
CA GLY A 97 11.71 6.27 12.72
C GLY A 97 11.85 6.31 11.19
N LYS A 98 12.44 5.29 10.58
CA LYS A 98 12.78 5.23 9.14
C LYS A 98 11.57 5.34 8.19
N TYR A 99 10.38 5.02 8.68
CA TYR A 99 9.13 5.10 7.95
C TYR A 99 7.95 5.17 8.93
N THR A 100 6.80 5.61 8.44
CA THR A 100 5.53 5.66 9.17
C THR A 100 4.67 4.44 8.86
N VAL A 101 3.69 4.12 9.71
CA VAL A 101 2.71 3.06 9.39
C VAL A 101 2.04 3.30 8.03
N GLU A 102 1.77 4.57 7.69
CA GLU A 102 1.14 4.95 6.42
C GLU A 102 2.01 4.61 5.19
N ASP A 103 3.34 4.73 5.32
CA ASP A 103 4.30 4.37 4.26
C ASP A 103 4.22 2.88 3.87
N ALA A 104 3.68 2.03 4.74
CA ALA A 104 3.48 0.60 4.52
C ALA A 104 2.01 0.24 4.28
N PHE A 105 1.09 0.78 5.09
CA PHE A 105 -0.34 0.46 5.02
C PHE A 105 -1.01 0.96 3.73
N GLY A 106 -0.67 2.17 3.27
CA GLY A 106 -1.21 2.72 2.03
C GLY A 106 -0.89 1.84 0.82
N PRO A 107 0.38 1.47 0.57
CA PRO A 107 0.75 0.52 -0.46
C PRO A 107 0.13 -0.87 -0.30
N PHE A 108 -0.04 -1.37 0.92
CA PHE A 108 -0.74 -2.64 1.19
C PHE A 108 -2.16 -2.63 0.61
N ILE A 109 -2.99 -1.62 0.95
CA ILE A 109 -4.35 -1.51 0.39
C ILE A 109 -4.30 -1.30 -1.13
N LYS A 110 -3.31 -0.54 -1.62
CA LYS A 110 -3.14 -0.29 -3.05
C LYS A 110 -2.87 -1.57 -3.85
N CYS A 111 -2.15 -2.55 -3.30
CA CYS A 111 -1.97 -3.86 -3.93
C CYS A 111 -3.31 -4.53 -4.24
N TYR A 112 -4.25 -4.51 -3.29
CA TYR A 112 -5.58 -5.07 -3.47
C TYR A 112 -6.43 -4.22 -4.43
N ALA A 113 -6.33 -2.89 -4.33
CA ALA A 113 -7.10 -1.98 -5.17
C ALA A 113 -6.76 -2.11 -6.66
N ILE A 114 -5.47 -2.25 -7.02
CA ILE A 114 -5.05 -2.45 -8.41
C ILE A 114 -5.62 -3.76 -8.99
N GLN A 115 -5.82 -4.77 -8.14
CA GLN A 115 -6.40 -6.06 -8.54
C GLN A 115 -7.94 -6.05 -8.56
N GLY A 116 -8.60 -4.92 -8.23
CA GLY A 116 -10.06 -4.85 -8.09
C GLY A 116 -10.60 -5.59 -6.86
N ARG A 117 -9.74 -5.81 -5.85
CA ARG A 117 -10.02 -6.63 -4.66
C ARG A 117 -9.90 -5.82 -3.36
N THR A 118 -10.21 -4.52 -3.39
CA THR A 118 -10.02 -3.64 -2.22
C THR A 118 -10.77 -4.14 -0.98
N ALA A 119 -11.98 -4.68 -1.15
CA ALA A 119 -12.76 -5.23 -0.04
C ALA A 119 -12.04 -6.41 0.64
N ASP A 120 -11.40 -7.31 -0.11
CA ASP A 120 -10.57 -8.39 0.44
C ASP A 120 -9.43 -7.84 1.31
N GLY A 121 -8.80 -6.75 0.88
CA GLY A 121 -7.74 -6.09 1.63
C GLY A 121 -8.22 -5.58 2.99
N PHE A 122 -9.41 -4.99 3.05
CA PHE A 122 -10.01 -4.57 4.32
C PHE A 122 -10.45 -5.75 5.19
N VAL A 123 -11.01 -6.81 4.59
CA VAL A 123 -11.34 -8.05 5.33
C VAL A 123 -10.10 -8.67 5.95
N PHE A 124 -8.98 -8.70 5.22
CA PHE A 124 -7.71 -9.21 5.74
C PHE A 124 -7.28 -8.44 7.00
N VAL A 125 -7.31 -7.10 6.96
CA VAL A 125 -6.95 -6.26 8.12
C VAL A 125 -7.91 -6.50 9.27
N ALA A 126 -9.21 -6.59 8.99
CA ALA A 126 -10.22 -6.85 10.01
C ALA A 126 -9.99 -8.19 10.72
N ALA A 127 -9.72 -9.26 9.96
CA ALA A 127 -9.45 -10.59 10.50
C ALA A 127 -8.18 -10.60 11.37
N GLU A 128 -7.10 -9.98 10.88
CA GLU A 128 -5.84 -9.84 11.63
C GLU A 128 -6.03 -9.05 12.93
N SER A 129 -6.76 -7.93 12.90
CA SER A 129 -7.08 -7.13 14.07
C SER A 129 -7.94 -7.92 15.07
N TYR A 130 -8.96 -8.65 14.60
CA TYR A 130 -9.81 -9.46 15.47
C TYR A 130 -9.04 -10.58 16.15
N GLY A 131 -8.19 -11.30 15.40
CA GLY A 131 -7.33 -12.37 15.93
C GLY A 131 -6.36 -11.88 17.03
N ARG A 132 -6.05 -10.58 17.05
CA ARG A 132 -5.24 -9.90 18.09
C ARG A 132 -6.07 -9.31 19.22
N GLY A 133 -7.38 -9.54 19.24
CA GLY A 133 -8.31 -9.00 20.23
C GLY A 133 -8.69 -7.53 20.02
N GLN A 134 -8.31 -6.91 18.90
CA GLN A 134 -8.60 -5.51 18.59
C GLN A 134 -9.98 -5.37 17.92
N LYS A 135 -11.05 -5.74 18.66
CA LYS A 135 -12.41 -5.84 18.12
C LYS A 135 -12.92 -4.57 17.45
N LEU A 136 -12.74 -3.41 18.10
CA LEU A 136 -13.19 -2.13 17.55
C LEU A 136 -12.54 -1.80 16.19
N MET A 137 -11.24 -2.10 16.05
CA MET A 137 -10.53 -1.90 14.79
C MET A 137 -11.03 -2.87 13.72
N ALA A 138 -11.26 -4.13 14.08
CA ALA A 138 -11.85 -5.11 13.18
C ALA A 138 -13.23 -4.66 12.67
N GLU A 139 -14.08 -4.13 13.56
CA GLU A 139 -15.42 -3.65 13.19
C GLU A 139 -15.34 -2.53 12.17
N MET A 140 -14.45 -1.56 12.40
CA MET A 140 -14.23 -0.45 11.45
C MET A 140 -13.83 -0.94 10.06
N TYR A 141 -12.93 -1.93 9.96
CA TYR A 141 -12.49 -2.45 8.67
C TYR A 141 -13.52 -3.35 8.00
N VAL A 142 -14.34 -4.10 8.75
CA VAL A 142 -15.51 -4.79 8.20
C VAL A 142 -16.48 -3.80 7.57
N GLN A 143 -16.77 -2.68 8.25
CA GLN A 143 -17.64 -1.65 7.68
C GLN A 143 -17.04 -1.00 6.43
N GLN A 144 -15.72 -0.77 6.40
CA GLN A 144 -15.04 -0.28 5.19
C GLN A 144 -15.13 -1.28 4.04
N ALA A 145 -14.92 -2.58 4.30
CA ALA A 145 -15.08 -3.63 3.30
C ALA A 145 -16.49 -3.65 2.71
N LEU A 146 -17.53 -3.65 3.56
CA LEU A 146 -18.94 -3.61 3.15
C LEU A 146 -19.34 -2.30 2.48
N GLY A 147 -18.64 -1.20 2.78
CA GLY A 147 -18.80 0.07 2.09
C GLY A 147 -18.27 0.05 0.66
N VAL A 148 -17.23 -0.75 0.39
CA VAL A 148 -16.70 -0.98 -0.96
C VAL A 148 -17.54 -1.99 -1.73
N ASP A 149 -17.86 -3.12 -1.10
CA ASP A 149 -18.68 -4.19 -1.65
C ASP A 149 -19.69 -4.69 -0.61
N PRO A 150 -20.96 -4.24 -0.68
CA PRO A 150 -22.01 -4.65 0.25
C PRO A 150 -22.30 -6.15 0.25
N ASP A 151 -21.94 -6.86 -0.82
CA ASP A 151 -22.21 -8.29 -0.99
C ASP A 151 -20.99 -9.19 -0.74
N HIS A 152 -19.90 -8.62 -0.25
CA HIS A 152 -18.66 -9.35 0.04
C HIS A 152 -18.86 -10.45 1.09
N SER A 153 -18.78 -11.71 0.67
CA SER A 153 -19.08 -12.88 1.52
C SER A 153 -18.21 -12.92 2.77
N GLY A 154 -16.89 -12.76 2.63
CA GLY A 154 -15.96 -12.81 3.77
C GLY A 154 -16.15 -11.66 4.76
N ALA A 155 -16.66 -10.51 4.33
CA ALA A 155 -16.94 -9.40 5.23
C ALA A 155 -18.22 -9.65 6.05
N LYS A 156 -19.25 -10.22 5.41
CA LYS A 156 -20.49 -10.64 6.07
C LYS A 156 -20.23 -11.76 7.09
N GLU A 157 -19.48 -12.77 6.69
CA GLU A 157 -19.12 -13.89 7.57
C GLU A 157 -18.32 -13.41 8.79
N LEU A 158 -17.28 -12.59 8.58
CA LEU A 158 -16.51 -12.03 9.68
C LEU A 158 -17.39 -11.19 10.63
N LYS A 159 -18.32 -10.40 10.08
CA LYS A 159 -19.29 -9.65 10.88
C LYS A 159 -20.16 -10.55 11.75
N GLU A 160 -20.69 -11.64 11.19
CA GLU A 160 -21.52 -12.60 11.93
C GLU A 160 -20.76 -13.25 13.08
N ILE A 161 -19.47 -13.59 12.87
CA ILE A 161 -18.60 -14.15 13.92
C ILE A 161 -18.40 -13.16 15.05
N MET A 162 -18.18 -11.88 14.71
CA MET A 162 -17.97 -10.81 15.68
C MET A 162 -19.23 -10.51 16.50
N ASP A 163 -20.39 -10.44 15.85
CA ASP A 163 -21.70 -10.23 16.50
C ASP A 163 -22.10 -11.43 17.37
N GLY A 164 -21.76 -12.64 16.96
CA GLY A 164 -22.00 -13.88 17.69
C GLY A 164 -21.03 -14.16 18.85
N GLY A 165 -19.97 -13.34 19.00
CA GLY A 165 -18.94 -13.54 20.02
C GLY A 165 -18.05 -14.77 19.79
N GLY A 166 -18.00 -15.30 18.56
CA GLY A 166 -17.19 -16.46 18.20
C GLY A 166 -15.69 -16.14 18.16
N ASP A 167 -14.85 -17.09 18.55
CA ASP A 167 -13.40 -17.02 18.36
C ASP A 167 -13.03 -17.54 16.96
N LEU A 168 -12.23 -16.78 16.21
CA LEU A 168 -11.81 -17.10 14.82
C LEU A 168 -10.99 -18.40 14.72
N ARG A 169 -10.52 -18.94 15.84
CA ARG A 169 -9.71 -20.18 15.90
C ARG A 169 -10.50 -21.46 15.59
N ASN A 170 -11.82 -21.38 15.41
CA ASN A 170 -12.69 -22.53 15.13
C ASN A 170 -13.10 -22.65 13.64
N LEU A 171 -12.51 -21.84 12.76
CA LEU A 171 -12.66 -21.91 11.31
C LEU A 171 -11.43 -22.57 10.67
#